data_AF-A0A6J7MZN3-F1
#
_entry.id   AF-A0A6J7MZN3-F1
#
_cell.length_a   1.000
_cell.length_b   1.000
_cell.length_c   1.000
_cell.angle_alpha   90.00
_cell.angle_beta   90.00
_cell.angle_gamma   90.00
#
_symmetry.space_group_name_H-M   'P 1'
#
loop_
_entity.id
_entity.type
_entity.pdbx_description
1 polymer ?
#
loop_
_entity_poly.entity_id
_entity_poly.type
_entity_poly.pdbx_seq_one_letter_code
_entity_poly.pdbx_strand_id
1 'polypeptide(L)'
;MSKEITMYSADWCSDCRRSKRLLDSLDVKYTLIDVESDLTAAAKVVEITGGPQSIPVIMFSDGTHLVEPSDIELKAKLQSLSII
;
A
#
# COMPACT_ATOMS: atom_id res chain seq x y z
N MET A 1 -4.05 -16.64 -11.18
CA MET A 1 -3.65 -16.20 -9.83
C MET A 1 -3.49 -14.69 -9.90
N SER A 2 -4.46 -13.94 -9.40
CA SER A 2 -4.44 -12.47 -9.35
C SER A 2 -3.32 -12.03 -8.39
N LYS A 3 -2.41 -11.18 -8.86
CA LYS A 3 -1.45 -10.47 -8.00
C LYS A 3 -2.22 -9.38 -7.27
N GLU A 4 -2.69 -9.70 -6.07
CA GLU A 4 -3.51 -8.80 -5.27
C GLU A 4 -2.61 -7.93 -4.41
N ILE A 5 -2.54 -6.64 -4.74
CA ILE A 5 -1.94 -5.62 -3.90
C ILE A 5 -3.05 -4.84 -3.24
N THR A 6 -2.93 -4.57 -1.95
CA THR A 6 -3.87 -3.75 -1.19
C THR A 6 -3.12 -2.56 -0.62
N MET A 7 -3.53 -1.35 -0.99
CA MET A 7 -2.98 -0.11 -0.45
C MET A 7 -3.98 0.53 0.49
N TYR A 8 -3.61 0.61 1.76
CA TYR A 8 -4.31 1.42 2.75
C TYR A 8 -3.83 2.86 2.64
N SER A 9 -4.77 3.78 2.47
CA SER A 9 -4.51 5.19 2.22
C SER A 9 -5.55 6.09 2.88
N ALA A 10 -5.31 7.39 2.88
CA ALA A 10 -6.26 8.42 3.27
C ALA A 10 -6.17 9.61 2.30
N ASP A 11 -7.25 10.37 2.15
CA ASP A 11 -7.34 11.45 1.16
C ASP A 11 -6.38 12.62 1.44
N TRP A 12 -6.14 12.93 2.72
CA TRP A 12 -5.23 14.00 3.12
C TRP A 12 -3.75 13.63 2.93
N CYS A 13 -3.41 12.35 2.84
CA CYS A 13 -2.03 11.90 2.84
C CYS A 13 -1.35 12.15 1.48
N SER A 14 -0.25 12.92 1.49
CA SER A 14 0.57 13.19 0.30
C SER A 14 1.32 11.96 -0.17
N ASP A 15 1.88 11.16 0.73
CA ASP A 15 2.65 9.97 0.38
C ASP A 15 1.76 8.87 -0.20
N CYS A 16 0.52 8.73 0.28
CA CYS A 16 -0.48 7.87 -0.34
C CYS A 16 -0.71 8.22 -1.81
N ARG A 17 -0.87 9.52 -2.12
CA ARG A 17 -1.02 9.99 -3.50
C ARG A 17 0.21 9.71 -4.35
N ARG A 18 1.42 9.76 -3.76
CA ARG A 18 2.68 9.42 -4.45
C ARG A 18 2.72 7.92 -4.81
N SER A 19 2.53 7.03 -3.83
CA SER A 19 2.52 5.59 -4.06
C SER A 19 1.44 5.16 -5.06
N LYS A 20 0.24 5.77 -4.96
CA LYS A 20 -0.85 5.57 -5.92
C LYS A 20 -0.43 5.88 -7.35
N ARG A 21 0.14 7.07 -7.59
CA ARG A 21 0.61 7.48 -8.92
C ARG A 21 1.67 6.55 -9.47
N LEU A 22 2.58 6.03 -8.63
CA LEU A 22 3.58 5.08 -9.08
C LEU A 22 2.92 3.77 -9.55
N LEU A 23 2.00 3.22 -8.75
CA LEU A 23 1.28 1.99 -9.13
C LEU A 23 0.46 2.18 -10.42
N ASP A 24 -0.24 3.30 -10.54
CA ASP A 24 -0.98 3.68 -11.75
C ASP A 24 -0.06 3.82 -12.96
N SER A 25 1.10 4.46 -12.79
CA SER A 25 2.09 4.63 -13.86
C SER A 25 2.71 3.32 -14.33
N LEU A 26 2.69 2.28 -13.48
CA LEU A 26 3.21 0.96 -13.77
C LEU A 26 2.12 -0.01 -14.25
N ASP A 27 0.89 0.47 -14.44
CA ASP A 27 -0.29 -0.32 -14.80
C ASP A 27 -0.51 -1.53 -13.85
N VAL A 28 -0.17 -1.34 -12.58
CA VAL A 28 -0.30 -2.37 -11.56
C VAL A 28 -1.72 -2.33 -11.02
N LYS A 29 -2.39 -3.50 -10.98
CA LYS A 29 -3.69 -3.62 -10.32
C LYS A 29 -3.51 -3.68 -8.81
N TYR A 30 -4.21 -2.80 -8.10
CA TYR A 30 -4.24 -2.77 -6.64
C TYR A 30 -5.64 -2.37 -6.15
N THR A 31 -5.95 -2.78 -4.93
CA THR A 31 -7.15 -2.39 -4.18
C THR A 31 -6.79 -1.24 -3.27
N LEU A 32 -7.47 -0.11 -3.41
CA LEU A 32 -7.29 1.05 -2.55
C LEU A 32 -8.35 1.00 -1.44
N ILE A 33 -7.89 1.02 -0.20
CA ILE A 33 -8.75 1.04 0.99
C ILE A 33 -8.51 2.35 1.73
N ASP A 34 -9.59 3.11 1.93
CA ASP A 34 -9.54 4.34 2.72
C ASP A 34 -9.72 4.03 4.21
N VAL A 35 -8.68 4.34 5.00
CA VAL A 35 -8.68 4.12 6.45
C VAL A 35 -9.53 5.13 7.21
N GLU A 36 -9.90 6.26 6.59
CA GLU A 36 -10.82 7.22 7.21
C GLU A 36 -12.27 6.77 7.08
N SER A 37 -12.61 6.20 5.92
CA SER A 37 -13.94 5.64 5.67
C SER A 37 -14.16 4.29 6.37
N ASP A 38 -13.11 3.50 6.58
CA ASP A 38 -13.18 2.16 7.16
C ASP A 38 -12.36 2.04 8.45
N LEU A 39 -13.06 2.05 9.60
CA LEU A 39 -12.46 1.87 10.92
C LEU A 39 -11.75 0.51 11.08
N THR A 40 -12.19 -0.52 10.37
CA THR A 40 -11.53 -1.84 10.40
C THR A 40 -10.21 -1.80 9.65
N ALA A 41 -10.12 -1.01 8.58
CA ALA A 41 -8.88 -0.78 7.85
C ALA A 41 -7.87 0.00 8.70
N ALA A 42 -8.32 1.03 9.43
CA ALA A 42 -7.49 1.76 10.39
C ALA A 42 -6.92 0.83 11.47
N ALA A 43 -7.75 -0.01 12.08
CA ALA A 43 -7.31 -1.00 13.07
C ALA A 43 -6.28 -1.97 12.49
N LYS A 44 -6.49 -2.40 11.24
CA LYS A 44 -5.56 -3.30 10.54
C LYS A 44 -4.22 -2.64 10.23
N VAL A 45 -4.20 -1.36 9.84
CA VAL A 45 -2.96 -0.61 9.67
C VAL A 45 -2.19 -0.54 10.98
N VAL A 46 -2.86 -0.22 12.09
CA VAL A 46 -2.25 -0.18 13.43
C VAL A 46 -1.68 -1.55 13.84
N GLU A 47 -2.38 -2.63 13.52
CA GLU A 47 -1.91 -4.00 13.77
C GLU A 47 -0.67 -4.33 12.93
N ILE A 48 -0.66 -3.93 11.66
CA ILE A 48 0.47 -4.15 10.73
C ILE A 48 1.71 -3.35 11.15
N THR A 49 1.53 -2.06 11.48
CA THR A 49 2.63 -1.18 11.88
C THR A 49 3.08 -1.44 13.33
N GLY A 50 2.29 -2.17 14.12
CA GLY A 50 2.57 -2.46 15.52
C GLY A 50 2.53 -1.22 16.41
N GLY A 51 1.83 -0.16 16.00
CA GLY A 51 1.83 1.11 16.71
C GLY A 51 1.10 2.23 15.96
N PRO A 52 1.76 3.35 15.61
CA PRO A 52 1.09 4.48 14.98
C PRO A 52 0.50 4.10 13.63
N GLN A 53 -0.62 4.74 13.26
CA GLN A 53 -1.28 4.59 11.97
C GLN A 53 -0.45 5.26 10.85
N SER A 54 0.72 4.70 10.57
CA SER A 54 1.61 5.14 9.48
C SER A 54 1.04 4.68 8.15
N ILE A 55 0.70 5.64 7.28
CA ILE A 55 0.16 5.41 5.94
C ILE A 55 1.00 6.18 4.92
N PRO A 56 1.22 5.65 3.69
CA PRO A 56 0.56 4.49 3.09
C PRO A 56 1.09 3.14 3.60
N VAL A 57 0.18 2.17 3.76
CA VAL A 57 0.54 0.76 3.96
C VAL A 57 0.18 -0.02 2.70
N ILE A 58 1.15 -0.72 2.12
CA ILE A 58 0.97 -1.53 0.92
C ILE A 58 1.18 -2.98 1.29
N MET A 59 0.10 -3.76 1.31
CA MET A 59 0.11 -5.21 1.46
C MET A 59 0.23 -5.87 0.08
N PHE A 60 1.08 -6.88 0.01
CA PHE A 60 1.28 -7.69 -1.19
C PHE A 60 0.68 -9.09 -0.98
N SER A 61 0.40 -9.78 -2.09
CA SER A 61 -0.18 -11.13 -2.08
C SER A 61 0.72 -12.20 -1.44
N ASP A 62 2.01 -11.93 -1.26
CA ASP A 62 2.95 -12.81 -0.56
C ASP A 62 2.85 -12.71 0.98
N GLY A 63 1.94 -11.85 1.48
CA GLY A 63 1.77 -11.57 2.91
C GLY A 63 2.74 -10.54 3.47
N THR A 64 3.68 -10.04 2.67
CA THR A 64 4.56 -8.94 3.08
C THR A 64 3.84 -7.59 2.93
N HIS A 65 4.37 -6.60 3.63
CA HIS A 65 3.84 -5.24 3.58
C HIS A 65 4.98 -4.22 3.59
N LEU A 66 4.69 -3.03 3.08
CA LEU A 66 5.55 -1.85 3.19
C LEU A 66 4.77 -0.74 3.88
N VAL A 67 5.44 -0.04 4.79
CA VAL A 67 4.89 1.09 5.54
C VAL A 67 5.66 2.34 5.13
N GLU A 68 4.95 3.36 4.69
CA GLU A 68 5.52 4.63 4.20
C GLU A 68 6.66 4.46 3.17
N PRO A 69 6.55 3.55 2.17
CA PRO A 69 7.66 3.28 1.26
C PRO A 69 7.97 4.45 0.34
N SER A 70 9.25 4.59 0.02
CA SER A 70 9.69 5.39 -1.11
C SER A 70 9.30 4.73 -2.45
N ASP A 71 9.27 5.53 -3.52
CA ASP A 71 8.94 5.01 -4.86
C ASP A 71 9.95 3.95 -5.32
N ILE A 72 11.20 4.08 -4.89
CA ILE A 72 12.28 3.14 -5.19
C ILE A 72 12.01 1.80 -4.49
N GLU A 73 11.67 1.82 -3.20
CA GLU A 73 11.38 0.60 -2.43
C GLU A 73 10.13 -0.11 -2.95
N LEU A 74 9.07 0.65 -3.23
CA LEU A 74 7.84 0.10 -3.79
C LEU A 74 8.13 -0.57 -5.15
N LYS A 75 8.85 0.11 -6.04
CA LYS A 75 9.22 -0.44 -7.35
C LYS A 75 10.09 -1.68 -7.22
N ALA A 76 11.11 -1.66 -6.35
CA ALA A 76 11.98 -2.81 -6.11
C ALA A 76 11.20 -4.03 -5.61
N LYS A 77 10.23 -3.82 -4.71
CA LYS A 77 9.36 -4.89 -4.21
C LYS A 77 8.44 -5.44 -5.30
N LEU A 78 7.87 -4.58 -6.14
CA LEU A 78 7.06 -5.00 -7.30
C LEU A 78 7.89 -5.86 -8.28
N GLN A 79 9.14 -5.48 -8.55
CA GLN A 79 10.07 -6.27 -9.38
C GLN A 79 10.42 -7.61 -8.72
N SER A 80 10.70 -7.61 -7.41
CA SER A 80 10.98 -8.83 -6.65
C SER A 80 9.81 -9.83 -6.69
N LEU A 81 8.57 -9.32 -6.78
CA LEU A 81 7.36 -10.13 -6.91
C LEU A 81 6.99 -10.41 -8.37
N SER A 82 7.85 -10.02 -9.32
CA SER A 82 7.64 -10.15 -10.76
C SER A 82 6.29 -9.56 -11.21
N ILE A 83 5.80 -8.53 -10.53
CA ILE A 83 4.54 -7.84 -10.83
C ILE A 83 4.74 -6.91 -12.04
N ILE A 84 5.93 -6.31 -12.12
CA ILE A 84 6.44 -5.47 -13.20
C ILE A 84 7.78 -5.98 -13.70
#